data_AF-A0A7Z9R3Y5-F1
#
_entry.id   AF-A0A7Z9R3Y5-F1
#
_cell.length_a   1.000
_cell.length_b   1.000
_cell.length_c   1.000
_cell.angle_alpha   90.00
_cell.angle_beta   90.00
_cell.angle_gamma   90.00
#
_symmetry.space_group_name_H-M   'P 1'
#
loop_
_entity.id
_entity.type
_entity.pdbx_description
1 polymer ?
#
loop_
_entity_poly.entity_id
_entity_poly.type
_entity_poly.pdbx_seq_one_letter_code
_entity_poly.pdbx_strand_id
1 'polypeptide(L)'
;LSTINTDIRTDGTLDSTTTKATLVTAMEYLKTRRSTIRNNIETRYSSLGISVTIPTFESYAFKLDSTVPTVASTSPSDNASSISLNSSISVTLSEVVDNNTVTTNTSNTCSGTLQVSSDNFSSCVQMSSSPSSSNSERTFTLDPSDNLSYSTTYKIRVSTGVKDLAGNGLTAYTSTNGFTTLDGTITYNGNGNKSGSVPLDVNKYSKGSTVIVKGNTGNMEWREGSDNKTEKLFNGWNTSSGGNGISYTDNSTFIMGSTPITLYAQWRDLPSITISSQSDIDSNQNETYVKSISFSDNNLNIASISFPNLEKVRDSIQFTSSNSNFKTLSLPKLTTLEFGFVYITSTALTSIDLSSLTTIPEYVYLTGNTSLTELKLTSLQKVGKYIYFTGNTALTQLGLTSALTSVGYNYSGSEGYVYLTGNTSLCVPSLNWSSITVPVGNKITNNNNGTCP
;
A
#
# COMPACT_ATOMS: atom_id res chain seq x y z
N LEU A 1 -6.36 -60.96 39.85
CA LEU A 1 -5.62 -62.20 39.47
C LEU A 1 -6.37 -63.46 39.88
N SER A 2 -6.82 -63.61 41.14
CA SER A 2 -7.61 -64.79 41.57
C SER A 2 -8.93 -64.97 40.81
N THR A 3 -9.59 -63.88 40.39
CA THR A 3 -10.80 -63.87 39.54
C THR A 3 -10.55 -64.07 38.05
N ILE A 4 -9.30 -63.95 37.57
CA ILE A 4 -8.97 -64.16 36.15
C ILE A 4 -9.03 -65.66 35.81
N ASN A 5 -8.69 -66.52 36.77
CA ASN A 5 -8.59 -67.96 36.56
C ASN A 5 -9.95 -68.67 36.45
N THR A 6 -11.05 -68.01 36.86
CA THR A 6 -12.42 -68.54 36.77
C THR A 6 -13.19 -68.00 35.57
N ASP A 7 -12.71 -66.92 34.94
CA ASP A 7 -13.46 -66.16 33.92
C ASP A 7 -12.96 -66.39 32.49
N ILE A 8 -11.84 -67.08 32.30
CA ILE A 8 -11.33 -67.52 30.99
C ILE A 8 -11.96 -68.87 30.67
N ARG A 9 -12.81 -68.93 29.65
CA ARG A 9 -13.34 -70.18 29.09
C ARG A 9 -12.22 -71.02 28.48
N THR A 10 -12.47 -72.31 28.31
CA THR A 10 -11.53 -73.26 27.68
C THR A 10 -11.15 -72.89 26.24
N ASP A 11 -11.93 -72.04 25.57
CA ASP A 11 -11.66 -71.49 24.23
C ASP A 11 -10.87 -70.17 24.25
N GLY A 12 -10.48 -69.67 25.43
CA GLY A 12 -9.75 -68.43 25.61
C GLY A 12 -10.63 -67.17 25.65
N THR A 13 -11.96 -67.29 25.59
CA THR A 13 -12.88 -66.15 25.69
C THR A 13 -13.17 -65.78 27.15
N LEU A 14 -13.35 -64.48 27.44
CA LEU A 14 -13.67 -63.97 28.79
C LEU A 14 -15.19 -63.92 28.99
N ASP A 15 -15.71 -64.56 30.04
CA ASP A 15 -17.15 -64.73 30.28
C ASP A 15 -17.80 -63.61 31.12
N SER A 16 -17.02 -62.83 31.90
CA SER A 16 -17.59 -61.80 32.80
C SER A 16 -17.30 -60.36 32.35
N THR A 17 -18.37 -59.55 32.29
CA THR A 17 -18.32 -58.12 31.93
C THR A 17 -17.47 -57.31 32.92
N THR A 18 -17.45 -57.71 34.20
CA THR A 18 -16.70 -57.03 35.27
C THR A 18 -15.19 -57.26 35.17
N THR A 19 -14.76 -58.50 34.90
CA THR A 19 -13.34 -58.82 34.71
C THR A 19 -12.80 -58.19 33.42
N LYS A 20 -13.59 -58.21 32.34
CA LYS A 20 -13.27 -57.49 31.11
C LYS A 20 -13.12 -55.98 31.35
N ALA A 21 -14.06 -55.35 32.04
CA ALA A 21 -14.00 -53.91 32.36
C ALA A 21 -12.79 -53.53 33.23
N THR A 22 -12.44 -54.38 34.21
CA THR A 22 -11.26 -54.17 35.07
C THR A 22 -9.97 -54.28 34.26
N LEU A 23 -9.87 -55.27 33.36
CA LEU A 23 -8.72 -55.45 32.47
C LEU A 23 -8.59 -54.29 31.47
N VAL A 24 -9.69 -53.80 30.90
CA VAL A 24 -9.70 -52.62 30.01
C VAL A 24 -9.23 -51.37 30.77
N THR A 25 -9.68 -51.17 32.00
CA THR A 25 -9.23 -50.03 32.83
C THR A 25 -7.74 -50.11 33.13
N ALA A 26 -7.24 -51.30 33.49
CA ALA A 26 -5.82 -51.52 33.70
C ALA A 26 -5.00 -51.33 32.41
N MET A 27 -5.56 -51.70 31.26
CA MET A 27 -4.95 -51.53 29.95
C MET A 27 -4.76 -50.04 29.59
N GLU A 28 -5.75 -49.18 29.84
CA GLU A 28 -5.61 -47.73 29.61
C GLU A 28 -4.46 -47.11 30.41
N TYR A 29 -4.28 -47.57 31.65
CA TYR A 29 -3.13 -47.19 32.47
C TYR A 29 -1.79 -47.66 31.86
N LEU A 30 -1.76 -48.87 31.29
CA LEU A 30 -0.56 -49.44 30.65
C LEU A 30 -0.22 -48.74 29.32
N LYS A 31 -1.21 -48.41 28.47
CA LYS A 31 -1.00 -47.77 27.15
C LYS A 31 -0.13 -46.52 27.27
N THR A 32 -0.46 -45.63 28.20
CA THR A 32 0.25 -44.35 28.41
C THR A 32 1.66 -44.50 28.99
N ARG A 33 1.99 -45.65 29.59
CA ARG A 33 3.27 -45.93 30.28
C ARG A 33 4.10 -47.00 29.58
N ARG A 34 3.67 -47.48 28.41
CA ARG A 34 4.31 -48.59 27.67
C ARG A 34 5.81 -48.43 27.56
N SER A 35 6.29 -47.27 27.08
CA SER A 35 7.71 -47.01 26.91
C SER A 35 8.46 -47.00 28.25
N THR A 36 7.91 -46.36 29.29
CA THR A 36 8.51 -46.35 30.63
C THR A 36 8.60 -47.75 31.22
N ILE A 37 7.53 -48.54 31.11
CA ILE A 37 7.49 -49.92 31.61
C ILE A 37 8.54 -50.76 30.88
N ARG A 38 8.61 -50.66 29.55
CA ARG A 38 9.60 -51.38 28.75
C ARG A 38 11.04 -50.99 29.11
N ASN A 39 11.33 -49.70 29.18
CA ASN A 39 12.66 -49.21 29.56
C ASN A 39 13.06 -49.70 30.97
N ASN A 40 12.13 -49.74 31.92
CA ASN A 40 12.37 -50.25 33.26
C ASN A 40 12.71 -51.75 33.25
N ILE A 41 11.98 -52.56 32.46
CA ILE A 41 12.25 -53.99 32.32
C ILE A 41 13.61 -54.21 31.64
N GLU A 42 13.90 -53.50 30.54
CA GLU A 42 15.17 -53.56 29.82
C GLU A 42 16.36 -53.20 30.72
N THR A 43 16.23 -52.09 31.47
CA THR A 43 17.25 -51.65 32.44
C THR A 43 17.46 -52.71 33.51
N ARG A 44 16.37 -53.30 34.04
CA ARG A 44 16.48 -54.33 35.06
C ARG A 44 17.14 -55.60 34.54
N TYR A 45 16.78 -56.05 33.34
CA TYR A 45 17.37 -57.24 32.72
C TYR A 45 18.85 -57.03 32.44
N SER A 46 19.20 -55.87 31.89
CA SER A 46 20.59 -55.46 31.69
C SER A 46 21.38 -55.47 33.00
N SER A 47 20.83 -54.89 34.08
CA SER A 47 21.48 -54.87 35.41
C SER A 47 21.71 -56.26 36.01
N LEU A 48 20.91 -57.26 35.61
CA LEU A 48 20.99 -58.64 36.06
C LEU A 48 21.82 -59.52 35.10
N GLY A 49 22.39 -58.95 34.03
CA GLY A 49 23.14 -59.71 33.01
C GLY A 49 22.26 -60.62 32.15
N ILE A 50 20.95 -60.40 32.14
CA ILE A 50 19.98 -61.21 31.40
C ILE A 50 19.87 -60.65 29.97
N SER A 51 20.31 -61.43 28.98
CA SER A 51 20.20 -61.10 27.56
C SER A 51 19.09 -61.93 26.90
N VAL A 52 17.83 -61.61 27.24
CA VAL A 52 16.65 -62.24 26.63
C VAL A 52 15.75 -61.18 25.99
N THR A 53 15.11 -61.53 24.87
CA THR A 53 14.08 -60.69 24.26
C THR A 53 12.89 -60.61 25.19
N ILE A 54 12.52 -59.38 25.60
CA ILE A 54 11.33 -59.16 26.42
C ILE A 54 10.09 -59.42 25.56
N PRO A 55 9.22 -60.38 25.91
CA PRO A 55 7.99 -60.62 25.17
C PRO A 55 7.12 -59.37 25.15
N THR A 56 6.42 -59.11 24.04
CA THR A 56 5.45 -58.01 23.90
C THR A 56 4.15 -58.30 24.63
N PHE A 57 4.22 -58.55 25.94
CA PHE A 57 3.06 -58.87 26.77
C PHE A 57 1.96 -57.80 26.67
N GLU A 58 2.34 -56.55 26.42
CA GLU A 58 1.41 -55.44 26.24
C GLU A 58 0.52 -55.66 25.01
N SER A 59 1.02 -56.30 23.95
CA SER A 59 0.25 -56.60 22.74
C SER A 59 -0.92 -57.54 23.00
N TYR A 60 -0.78 -58.48 23.94
CA TYR A 60 -1.89 -59.37 24.33
C TYR A 60 -2.95 -58.63 25.14
N ALA A 61 -2.53 -57.71 26.02
CA ALA A 61 -3.46 -56.88 26.79
C ALA A 61 -4.22 -55.90 25.88
N PHE A 62 -3.56 -55.32 24.88
CA PHE A 62 -4.18 -54.36 23.96
C PHE A 62 -5.23 -55.00 23.04
N LYS A 63 -5.10 -56.30 22.70
CA LYS A 63 -6.13 -57.01 21.91
C LYS A 63 -7.50 -57.12 22.59
N LEU A 64 -7.59 -56.86 23.90
CA LEU A 64 -8.87 -56.81 24.61
C LEU A 64 -9.63 -55.50 24.35
N ASP A 65 -8.93 -54.50 23.82
CA ASP A 65 -9.53 -53.24 23.45
C ASP A 65 -10.41 -53.37 22.21
N SER A 66 -11.58 -52.75 22.29
CA SER A 66 -12.54 -52.66 21.20
C SER A 66 -13.04 -51.23 21.01
N THR A 67 -12.52 -50.26 21.76
CA THR A 67 -12.88 -48.86 21.55
C THR A 67 -12.23 -48.37 20.28
N VAL A 68 -13.03 -47.75 19.42
CA VAL A 68 -12.55 -47.18 18.18
C VAL A 68 -12.05 -45.76 18.46
N PRO A 69 -10.83 -45.39 18.01
CA PRO A 69 -10.36 -44.02 18.17
C PRO A 69 -11.22 -43.02 17.38
N THR A 70 -11.38 -41.82 17.92
CA THR A 70 -12.09 -40.70 17.31
C THR A 70 -11.24 -39.44 17.40
N VAL A 71 -11.55 -38.42 16.58
CA VAL A 71 -10.94 -37.10 16.71
C VAL A 71 -11.64 -36.34 17.84
N ALA A 72 -10.90 -36.04 18.91
CA ALA A 72 -11.41 -35.28 20.05
C ALA A 72 -11.41 -33.77 19.79
N SER A 73 -10.36 -33.25 19.14
CA SER A 73 -10.27 -31.84 18.77
C SER A 73 -9.25 -31.61 17.66
N THR A 74 -9.37 -30.49 16.95
CA THR A 74 -8.35 -29.98 16.03
C THR A 74 -7.92 -28.57 16.43
N SER A 75 -6.69 -28.21 16.11
CA SER A 75 -6.18 -26.84 16.17
C SER A 75 -5.52 -26.53 14.82
N PRO A 76 -5.98 -25.55 14.04
CA PRO A 76 -7.15 -24.72 14.30
C PRO A 76 -8.46 -25.54 14.45
N SER A 77 -9.38 -25.03 15.27
CA SER A 77 -10.69 -25.67 15.46
C SER A 77 -11.59 -25.47 14.25
N ASP A 78 -12.58 -26.36 14.07
CA ASP A 78 -13.62 -26.17 13.05
C ASP A 78 -14.33 -24.82 13.25
N ASN A 79 -14.62 -24.10 12.17
CA ASN A 79 -15.08 -22.70 12.13
C ASN A 79 -14.13 -21.62 12.66
N ALA A 80 -12.87 -21.93 12.99
CA ALA A 80 -11.94 -20.89 13.40
C ALA A 80 -11.64 -19.94 12.22
N SER A 81 -11.50 -18.64 12.50
CA SER A 81 -11.21 -17.61 11.50
C SER A 81 -9.97 -16.80 11.87
N SER A 82 -9.41 -16.05 10.92
CA SER A 82 -8.22 -15.22 11.15
C SER A 82 -7.01 -16.01 11.61
N ILE A 83 -6.87 -17.24 11.11
CA ILE A 83 -5.72 -18.09 11.40
C ILE A 83 -4.47 -17.54 10.68
N SER A 84 -3.33 -17.52 11.39
CA SER A 84 -2.04 -17.11 10.84
C SER A 84 -1.62 -18.03 9.69
N LEU A 85 -0.97 -17.45 8.68
CA LEU A 85 -0.59 -18.20 7.47
C LEU A 85 0.46 -19.29 7.75
N ASN A 86 1.26 -19.13 8.80
CA ASN A 86 2.29 -20.08 9.23
C ASN A 86 1.82 -20.98 10.39
N SER A 87 0.52 -21.05 10.66
CA SER A 87 0.00 -21.89 11.74
C SER A 87 0.23 -23.37 11.45
N SER A 88 0.73 -24.07 12.46
CA SER A 88 0.74 -25.53 12.50
C SER A 88 -0.68 -26.09 12.67
N ILE A 89 -0.87 -27.33 12.26
CA ILE A 89 -2.16 -28.03 12.32
C ILE A 89 -2.02 -29.24 13.24
N SER A 90 -2.75 -29.25 14.35
CA SER A 90 -2.75 -30.34 15.32
C SER A 90 -4.10 -31.07 15.35
N VAL A 91 -4.04 -32.39 15.49
CA VAL A 91 -5.19 -33.27 15.71
C VAL A 91 -4.98 -34.02 17.02
N THR A 92 -5.93 -33.91 17.94
CA THR A 92 -5.95 -34.67 19.19
C THR A 92 -7.01 -35.76 19.10
N LEU A 93 -6.61 -37.00 19.41
CA LEU A 93 -7.45 -38.19 19.34
C LEU A 93 -8.00 -38.57 20.73
N SER A 94 -9.10 -39.31 20.74
CA SER A 94 -9.77 -39.76 21.97
C SER A 94 -8.90 -40.69 22.81
N GLU A 95 -7.97 -41.41 22.21
CA GLU A 95 -7.08 -42.37 22.87
C GLU A 95 -5.70 -42.48 22.20
N VAL A 96 -4.81 -43.27 22.80
CA VAL A 96 -3.45 -43.55 22.32
C VAL A 96 -3.53 -44.40 21.05
N VAL A 97 -2.81 -44.01 19.99
CA VAL A 97 -2.80 -44.73 18.72
C VAL A 97 -1.43 -45.27 18.33
N ASP A 98 -1.37 -46.21 17.38
CA ASP A 98 -0.12 -46.62 16.77
C ASP A 98 0.43 -45.48 15.90
N ASN A 99 1.50 -44.85 16.39
CA ASN A 99 2.17 -43.73 15.75
C ASN A 99 2.58 -44.03 14.29
N ASN A 100 2.88 -45.29 13.95
CA ASN A 100 3.27 -45.66 12.58
C ASN A 100 2.11 -45.60 11.58
N THR A 101 0.87 -45.60 12.07
CA THR A 101 -0.32 -45.49 11.23
C THR A 101 -0.72 -44.04 10.96
N VAL A 102 -0.12 -43.08 11.67
CA VAL A 102 -0.40 -41.66 11.51
C VAL A 102 0.61 -41.04 10.53
N THR A 103 0.16 -40.83 9.31
CA THR A 103 1.00 -40.38 8.18
C THR A 103 0.40 -39.15 7.50
N THR A 104 1.20 -38.46 6.69
CA THR A 104 0.79 -37.31 5.89
C THR A 104 1.48 -37.31 4.52
N ASN A 105 1.00 -36.48 3.61
CA ASN A 105 1.65 -36.19 2.34
C ASN A 105 2.85 -35.23 2.49
N THR A 106 3.88 -35.45 1.69
CA THR A 106 5.04 -34.54 1.50
C THR A 106 5.09 -33.93 0.10
N SER A 107 3.98 -34.01 -0.64
CA SER A 107 3.76 -33.36 -1.95
C SER A 107 2.34 -32.76 -1.98
N ASN A 108 1.96 -32.09 -3.07
CA ASN A 108 0.60 -31.52 -3.21
C ASN A 108 -0.52 -32.56 -3.46
N THR A 109 -0.18 -33.86 -3.52
CA THR A 109 -1.15 -34.95 -3.69
C THR A 109 -1.70 -35.39 -2.34
N CYS A 110 -3.01 -35.50 -2.21
CA CYS A 110 -3.64 -36.05 -1.00
C CYS A 110 -3.24 -37.52 -0.79
N SER A 111 -2.44 -37.77 0.25
CA SER A 111 -2.01 -39.09 0.69
C SER A 111 -1.75 -39.06 2.21
N GLY A 112 -1.53 -40.24 2.80
CA GLY A 112 -1.45 -40.37 4.26
C GLY A 112 -2.82 -40.30 4.95
N THR A 113 -2.81 -40.43 6.26
CA THR A 113 -4.02 -40.53 7.09
C THR A 113 -4.48 -39.21 7.67
N LEU A 114 -3.59 -38.21 7.80
CA LEU A 114 -3.92 -36.83 8.12
C LEU A 114 -3.73 -35.97 6.87
N GLN A 115 -4.77 -35.22 6.51
CA GLN A 115 -4.80 -34.43 5.28
C GLN A 115 -5.40 -33.05 5.54
N VAL A 116 -4.89 -32.04 4.85
CA VAL A 116 -5.38 -30.65 4.91
C VAL A 116 -5.57 -30.15 3.49
N SER A 117 -6.74 -29.59 3.18
CA SER A 117 -7.08 -29.18 1.82
C SER A 117 -8.02 -27.97 1.82
N SER A 118 -7.92 -27.12 0.80
CA SER A 118 -8.83 -26.00 0.58
C SER A 118 -9.84 -26.23 -0.57
N ASP A 119 -9.74 -27.37 -1.27
CA ASP A 119 -10.45 -27.63 -2.52
C ASP A 119 -11.23 -28.96 -2.50
N ASN A 120 -11.79 -29.30 -1.33
CA ASN A 120 -12.48 -30.57 -1.09
C ASN A 120 -11.60 -31.81 -1.36
N PHE A 121 -10.30 -31.69 -1.08
CA PHE A 121 -9.31 -32.76 -1.20
C PHE A 121 -9.10 -33.22 -2.65
N SER A 122 -9.29 -32.32 -3.63
CA SER A 122 -8.77 -32.51 -4.98
C SER A 122 -7.24 -32.36 -5.01
N SER A 123 -6.70 -31.47 -4.17
CA SER A 123 -5.29 -31.36 -3.82
C SER A 123 -5.14 -31.18 -2.30
N CYS A 124 -3.94 -31.43 -1.78
CA CYS A 124 -3.65 -31.26 -0.36
C CYS A 124 -2.48 -30.31 -0.16
N VAL A 125 -2.51 -29.60 0.97
CA VAL A 125 -1.40 -28.80 1.45
C VAL A 125 -0.21 -29.74 1.68
N GLN A 126 0.92 -29.45 1.06
CA GLN A 126 2.16 -30.18 1.30
C GLN A 126 2.64 -29.94 2.72
N MET A 127 2.97 -31.01 3.46
CA MET A 127 3.59 -30.90 4.77
C MET A 127 5.12 -30.96 4.67
N SER A 128 5.79 -30.27 5.58
CA SER A 128 7.25 -30.20 5.66
C SER A 128 7.89 -31.55 6.05
N SER A 129 7.19 -32.36 6.85
CA SER A 129 7.69 -33.62 7.39
C SER A 129 6.54 -34.52 7.89
N SER A 130 6.89 -35.71 8.39
CA SER A 130 5.94 -36.61 9.07
C SER A 130 5.36 -35.98 10.33
N PRO A 131 4.12 -36.33 10.74
CA PRO A 131 3.50 -35.74 11.92
C PRO A 131 4.33 -35.98 13.19
N SER A 132 4.50 -34.94 14.00
CA SER A 132 5.15 -35.07 15.31
C SER A 132 4.11 -35.44 16.36
N SER A 133 4.40 -36.44 17.19
CA SER A 133 3.48 -36.90 18.23
C SER A 133 3.83 -36.36 19.61
N SER A 134 2.81 -36.12 20.42
CA SER A 134 2.90 -35.63 21.80
C SER A 134 1.71 -36.13 22.62
N ASN A 135 1.67 -35.77 23.90
CA ASN A 135 0.58 -36.14 24.83
C ASN A 135 0.33 -37.67 24.83
N SER A 136 1.40 -38.44 24.99
CA SER A 136 1.38 -39.91 24.94
C SER A 136 0.77 -40.46 23.63
N GLU A 137 1.26 -39.99 22.48
CA GLU A 137 0.83 -40.46 21.14
C GLU A 137 -0.67 -40.18 20.86
N ARG A 138 -1.26 -39.15 21.48
CA ARG A 138 -2.65 -38.72 21.26
C ARG A 138 -2.78 -37.48 20.41
N THR A 139 -1.75 -36.62 20.40
CA THR A 139 -1.78 -35.36 19.66
C THR A 139 -0.70 -35.37 18.60
N PHE A 140 -1.11 -35.15 17.35
CA PHE A 140 -0.25 -35.15 16.18
C PHE A 140 -0.25 -33.77 15.54
N THR A 141 0.93 -33.19 15.35
CA THR A 141 1.10 -31.85 14.77
C THR A 141 1.78 -31.96 13.40
N LEU A 142 1.22 -31.24 12.45
CA LEU A 142 1.64 -31.11 11.06
C LEU A 142 2.05 -29.67 10.81
N ASP A 143 3.20 -29.47 10.18
CA ASP A 143 3.67 -28.15 9.75
C ASP A 143 3.64 -28.09 8.22
N PRO A 144 2.80 -27.23 7.61
CA PRO A 144 2.83 -26.97 6.16
C PRO A 144 4.24 -26.62 5.69
N SER A 145 4.64 -27.06 4.49
CA SER A 145 5.96 -26.74 3.92
C SER A 145 6.09 -25.27 3.53
N ASP A 146 4.98 -24.65 3.15
CA ASP A 146 4.85 -23.24 2.81
C ASP A 146 3.71 -22.60 3.62
N ASN A 147 3.72 -21.27 3.70
CA ASN A 147 2.61 -20.53 4.29
C ASN A 147 1.28 -20.88 3.59
N LEU A 148 0.23 -21.07 4.39
CA LEU A 148 -1.14 -21.19 3.91
C LEU A 148 -1.56 -19.94 3.13
N SER A 149 -2.47 -20.10 2.18
CA SER A 149 -3.05 -18.97 1.46
C SER A 149 -3.94 -18.15 2.38
N TYR A 150 -3.92 -16.83 2.25
CA TYR A 150 -4.77 -15.91 3.02
C TYR A 150 -6.26 -16.04 2.59
N SER A 151 -7.20 -15.61 3.45
CA SER A 151 -8.66 -15.66 3.24
C SER A 151 -9.17 -17.00 2.69
N THR A 152 -8.48 -18.09 3.02
CA THR A 152 -8.72 -19.41 2.44
C THR A 152 -9.20 -20.34 3.53
N THR A 153 -10.29 -21.05 3.24
CA THR A 153 -10.85 -22.04 4.15
C THR A 153 -10.22 -23.39 3.89
N TYR A 154 -9.59 -23.97 4.90
CA TYR A 154 -8.97 -25.28 4.87
C TYR A 154 -9.74 -26.26 5.73
N LYS A 155 -9.97 -27.46 5.21
CA LYS A 155 -10.55 -28.60 5.92
C LYS A 155 -9.48 -29.59 6.32
N ILE A 156 -9.65 -30.17 7.50
CA ILE A 156 -8.80 -31.23 8.04
C ILE A 156 -9.57 -32.55 7.89
N ARG A 157 -8.90 -33.58 7.35
CA ARG A 157 -9.44 -34.95 7.25
C ARG A 157 -8.52 -35.93 7.94
N VAL A 158 -9.13 -36.85 8.68
CA VAL A 158 -8.47 -37.98 9.33
C VAL A 158 -9.14 -39.25 8.85
N SER A 159 -8.38 -40.14 8.21
CA SER A 159 -8.93 -41.37 7.63
C SER A 159 -8.99 -42.51 8.64
N THR A 160 -9.74 -43.56 8.30
CA THR A 160 -9.82 -44.83 9.05
C THR A 160 -8.50 -45.62 9.07
N GLY A 161 -7.48 -45.13 8.35
CA GLY A 161 -6.14 -45.72 8.33
C GLY A 161 -5.37 -45.50 9.63
N VAL A 162 -5.71 -44.49 10.42
CA VAL A 162 -5.20 -44.35 11.80
C VAL A 162 -5.77 -45.49 12.64
N LYS A 163 -4.91 -46.23 13.33
CA LYS A 163 -5.33 -47.35 14.18
C LYS A 163 -4.81 -47.21 15.60
N ASP A 164 -5.59 -47.69 16.56
CA ASP A 164 -5.10 -47.86 17.92
C ASP A 164 -4.05 -49.00 18.02
N LEU A 165 -3.56 -49.25 19.24
CA LEU A 165 -2.61 -50.33 19.50
C LEU A 165 -3.24 -51.74 19.41
N ALA A 166 -4.57 -51.84 19.37
CA ALA A 166 -5.32 -53.08 19.19
C ALA A 166 -5.62 -53.39 17.71
N GLY A 167 -5.40 -52.41 16.83
CA GLY A 167 -5.66 -52.48 15.40
C GLY A 167 -7.05 -51.97 14.99
N ASN A 168 -7.83 -51.38 15.90
CA ASN A 168 -9.12 -50.78 15.57
C ASN A 168 -8.88 -49.48 14.78
N GLY A 169 -9.51 -49.37 13.61
CA GLY A 169 -9.39 -48.20 12.75
C GLY A 169 -10.28 -47.05 13.22
N LEU A 170 -9.76 -45.83 13.16
CA LEU A 170 -10.42 -44.60 13.58
C LEU A 170 -11.77 -44.38 12.87
N THR A 171 -12.73 -43.78 13.58
CA THR A 171 -13.97 -43.29 12.95
C THR A 171 -13.65 -42.09 12.06
N ALA A 172 -13.81 -42.23 10.74
CA ALA A 172 -13.43 -41.22 9.77
C ALA A 172 -13.94 -39.82 10.16
N TYR A 173 -13.06 -38.83 10.05
CA TYR A 173 -13.36 -37.45 10.41
C TYR A 173 -13.00 -36.53 9.25
N THR A 174 -13.87 -35.55 8.99
CA THR A 174 -13.56 -34.38 8.17
C THR A 174 -14.21 -33.19 8.84
N SER A 175 -13.46 -32.12 9.06
CA SER A 175 -14.01 -30.87 9.61
C SER A 175 -15.18 -30.40 8.76
N THR A 176 -16.28 -30.00 9.40
CA THR A 176 -17.52 -29.68 8.68
C THR A 176 -17.34 -28.42 7.84
N ASN A 177 -16.81 -27.37 8.45
CA ASN A 177 -16.66 -26.05 7.84
C ASN A 177 -15.20 -25.75 7.49
N GLY A 178 -14.25 -26.28 8.26
CA GLY A 178 -12.83 -25.96 8.17
C GLY A 178 -12.46 -24.73 9.00
N PHE A 179 -11.22 -24.26 8.85
CA PHE A 179 -10.74 -23.01 9.40
C PHE A 179 -10.34 -22.04 8.29
N THR A 180 -10.51 -20.74 8.52
CA THR A 180 -10.22 -19.69 7.54
C THR A 180 -9.01 -18.87 7.99
N THR A 181 -8.03 -18.72 7.11
CA THR A 181 -6.86 -17.88 7.32
C THR A 181 -7.20 -16.38 7.25
N LEU A 182 -6.31 -15.53 7.77
CA LEU A 182 -6.48 -14.06 7.77
C LEU A 182 -6.70 -13.47 6.36
N ASP A 183 -7.46 -12.37 6.26
CA ASP A 183 -7.75 -11.70 4.99
C ASP A 183 -6.56 -10.94 4.39
N GLY A 184 -6.58 -10.73 3.08
CA GLY A 184 -5.56 -9.94 2.38
C GLY A 184 -5.69 -8.46 2.67
N THR A 185 -4.57 -7.75 2.81
CA THR A 185 -4.53 -6.31 3.05
C THR A 185 -3.74 -5.59 1.96
N ILE A 186 -4.10 -4.32 1.72
CA ILE A 186 -3.34 -3.41 0.87
C ILE A 186 -2.63 -2.40 1.76
N THR A 187 -1.31 -2.34 1.63
CA THR A 187 -0.49 -1.37 2.36
C THR A 187 0.08 -0.36 1.38
N TYR A 188 -0.07 0.92 1.67
CA TYR A 188 0.55 1.99 0.88
C TYR A 188 1.86 2.43 1.50
N ASN A 189 2.90 2.59 0.68
CA ASN A 189 4.21 3.06 1.09
C ASN A 189 4.56 4.32 0.29
N GLY A 190 4.80 5.44 0.98
CA GLY A 190 5.06 6.74 0.36
C GLY A 190 6.40 6.81 -0.38
N ASN A 191 7.21 5.75 -0.31
CA ASN A 191 8.41 5.51 -1.11
C ASN A 191 9.33 6.73 -1.14
N GLY A 192 9.72 7.20 0.04
CA GLY A 192 10.61 8.35 0.21
C GLY A 192 9.93 9.71 0.28
N ASN A 193 8.58 9.78 0.38
CA ASN A 193 7.86 11.03 0.66
C ASN A 193 8.45 11.74 1.89
N LYS A 194 8.42 13.08 1.88
CA LYS A 194 8.98 13.90 2.97
C LYS A 194 7.91 14.62 3.79
N SER A 195 6.72 14.76 3.24
CA SER A 195 5.54 15.34 3.89
C SER A 195 4.28 14.58 3.49
N GLY A 196 3.18 14.90 4.17
CA GLY A 196 1.90 14.21 4.00
C GLY A 196 1.91 12.79 4.56
N SER A 197 0.80 12.09 4.37
CA SER A 197 0.62 10.71 4.82
C SER A 197 0.19 9.82 3.67
N VAL A 198 0.61 8.55 3.69
CA VAL A 198 0.06 7.55 2.78
C VAL A 198 -1.45 7.35 3.02
N PRO A 199 -2.23 6.96 2.01
CA PRO A 199 -3.60 6.55 2.21
C PRO A 199 -3.69 5.35 3.14
N LEU A 200 -4.69 5.34 4.02
CA LEU A 200 -5.02 4.17 4.84
C LEU A 200 -6.11 3.36 4.15
N ASP A 201 -5.85 2.09 3.86
CA ASP A 201 -6.88 1.12 3.47
C ASP A 201 -7.19 0.19 4.65
N VAL A 202 -8.41 0.32 5.18
CA VAL A 202 -8.91 -0.47 6.30
C VAL A 202 -9.64 -1.74 5.84
N ASN A 203 -9.86 -1.87 4.52
CA ASN A 203 -10.59 -2.99 3.98
C ASN A 203 -9.74 -4.26 4.01
N LYS A 204 -10.45 -5.35 4.22
CA LYS A 204 -9.93 -6.71 4.14
C LYS A 204 -10.45 -7.34 2.86
N TYR A 205 -9.56 -7.94 2.08
CA TYR A 205 -9.86 -8.46 0.76
C TYR A 205 -9.71 -9.98 0.73
N SER A 206 -10.78 -10.66 0.33
CA SER A 206 -10.71 -12.07 -0.01
C SER A 206 -10.04 -12.26 -1.38
N LYS A 207 -9.38 -13.40 -1.59
CA LYS A 207 -8.79 -13.75 -2.89
C LYS A 207 -9.84 -13.66 -3.99
N GLY A 208 -9.47 -13.04 -5.12
CA GLY A 208 -10.39 -12.82 -6.25
C GLY A 208 -11.28 -11.57 -6.11
N SER A 209 -11.27 -10.89 -4.96
CA SER A 209 -12.01 -9.63 -4.79
C SER A 209 -11.38 -8.51 -5.61
N THR A 210 -12.22 -7.58 -6.08
CA THR A 210 -11.76 -6.36 -6.76
C THR A 210 -11.32 -5.33 -5.72
N VAL A 211 -10.11 -4.82 -5.88
CA VAL A 211 -9.54 -3.71 -5.10
C VAL A 211 -9.62 -2.44 -5.93
N ILE A 212 -10.04 -1.32 -5.32
CA ILE A 212 -9.94 0.02 -5.92
C ILE A 212 -8.74 0.72 -5.29
N VAL A 213 -7.77 1.10 -6.12
CA VAL A 213 -6.54 1.76 -5.68
C VAL A 213 -6.83 3.21 -5.31
N LYS A 214 -6.41 3.63 -4.13
CA LYS A 214 -6.59 5.00 -3.63
C LYS A 214 -5.57 5.93 -4.26
N GLY A 215 -5.96 7.13 -4.66
CA GLY A 215 -5.05 8.20 -5.06
C GLY A 215 -4.24 8.78 -3.90
N ASN A 216 -3.60 9.94 -4.13
CA ASN A 216 -2.80 10.65 -3.12
C ASN A 216 -3.68 11.43 -2.12
N THR A 217 -4.54 10.73 -1.37
CA THR A 217 -5.53 11.36 -0.48
C THR A 217 -4.92 12.04 0.75
N GLY A 218 -3.69 11.69 1.12
CA GLY A 218 -2.99 12.29 2.25
C GLY A 218 -2.00 13.38 1.88
N ASN A 219 -2.12 13.94 0.66
CA ASN A 219 -1.29 15.05 0.17
C ASN A 219 0.21 14.79 0.34
N MET A 220 0.66 13.58 0.00
CA MET A 220 2.07 13.25 0.02
C MET A 220 2.82 14.12 -0.97
N GLU A 221 3.97 14.63 -0.54
CA GLU A 221 4.88 15.34 -1.43
C GLU A 221 6.29 14.79 -1.26
N TRP A 222 7.00 14.80 -2.37
CA TRP A 222 8.40 14.49 -2.39
C TRP A 222 9.19 15.79 -2.51
N ARG A 223 10.03 16.02 -1.50
CA ARG A 223 10.80 17.25 -1.31
C ARG A 223 12.28 16.89 -1.23
N GLU A 224 13.14 17.71 -1.83
CA GLU A 224 14.59 17.59 -1.74
C GLU A 224 15.20 19.00 -1.85
N GLY A 225 16.50 19.12 -1.56
CA GLY A 225 17.21 20.39 -1.56
C GLY A 225 17.22 21.09 -0.19
N SER A 226 18.05 22.12 -0.08
CA SER A 226 18.16 22.95 1.14
C SER A 226 16.91 23.80 1.41
N ASP A 227 16.02 23.94 0.42
CA ASP A 227 14.77 24.69 0.51
C ASP A 227 13.58 23.82 0.98
N ASN A 228 13.76 22.50 1.11
CA ASN A 228 12.74 21.51 1.50
C ASN A 228 11.42 21.67 0.72
N LYS A 229 11.52 21.94 -0.59
CA LYS A 229 10.35 22.18 -1.45
C LYS A 229 10.09 21.03 -2.40
N THR A 230 8.88 21.00 -2.95
CA THR A 230 8.43 19.91 -3.81
C THR A 230 9.22 19.91 -5.10
N GLU A 231 9.81 18.75 -5.43
CA GLU A 231 10.60 18.56 -6.65
C GLU A 231 10.05 17.46 -7.56
N LYS A 232 9.20 16.59 -7.02
CA LYS A 232 8.54 15.52 -7.78
C LYS A 232 7.04 15.49 -7.51
N LEU A 233 6.30 15.10 -8.53
CA LEU A 233 4.86 14.88 -8.51
C LEU A 233 4.57 13.42 -8.27
N PHE A 234 3.51 13.16 -7.50
CA PHE A 234 2.97 11.81 -7.36
C PHE A 234 2.42 11.34 -8.73
N ASN A 235 2.88 10.19 -9.18
CA ASN A 235 2.59 9.63 -10.51
C ASN A 235 1.81 8.29 -10.43
N GLY A 236 1.24 7.98 -9.27
CA GLY A 236 0.56 6.70 -9.02
C GLY A 236 1.36 5.78 -8.11
N TRP A 237 0.96 4.51 -8.11
CA TRP A 237 1.51 3.46 -7.27
C TRP A 237 2.14 2.36 -8.11
N ASN A 238 3.07 1.59 -7.54
CA ASN A 238 3.67 0.44 -8.18
C ASN A 238 3.83 -0.73 -7.21
N THR A 239 3.77 -1.97 -7.71
CA THR A 239 3.99 -3.17 -6.87
C THR A 239 5.45 -3.38 -6.44
N SER A 240 6.38 -2.59 -6.99
CA SER A 240 7.80 -2.59 -6.65
C SER A 240 8.28 -1.19 -6.30
N SER A 241 9.08 -1.06 -5.23
CA SER A 241 9.65 0.22 -4.79
C SER A 241 10.55 0.88 -5.84
N GLY A 242 11.22 0.07 -6.69
CA GLY A 242 12.05 0.54 -7.80
C GLY A 242 11.27 0.89 -9.08
N GLY A 243 9.94 0.74 -9.09
CA GLY A 243 9.09 1.10 -10.22
C GLY A 243 9.04 0.10 -11.38
N ASN A 244 9.75 -1.03 -11.29
CA ASN A 244 9.76 -2.07 -12.33
C ASN A 244 8.57 -3.06 -12.23
N GLY A 245 7.66 -2.84 -11.29
CA GLY A 245 6.45 -3.65 -11.12
C GLY A 245 5.27 -3.13 -11.94
N ILE A 246 4.06 -3.51 -11.55
CA ILE A 246 2.82 -3.07 -12.18
C ILE A 246 2.43 -1.71 -11.61
N SER A 247 2.15 -0.73 -12.48
CA SER A 247 1.72 0.61 -12.09
C SER A 247 0.19 0.73 -12.02
N TYR A 248 -0.27 1.50 -11.04
CA TYR A 248 -1.67 1.76 -10.75
C TYR A 248 -1.89 3.27 -10.55
N THR A 249 -2.83 3.85 -11.29
CA THR A 249 -3.26 5.23 -11.10
C THR A 249 -4.41 5.33 -10.10
N ASP A 250 -4.79 6.55 -9.72
CA ASP A 250 -5.96 6.78 -8.86
C ASP A 250 -7.22 6.13 -9.46
N ASN A 251 -8.01 5.48 -8.60
CA ASN A 251 -9.22 4.71 -8.93
C ASN A 251 -9.03 3.55 -9.91
N SER A 252 -7.79 3.19 -10.27
CA SER A 252 -7.53 1.95 -11.00
C SER A 252 -7.92 0.74 -10.14
N THR A 253 -8.21 -0.38 -10.79
CA THR A 253 -8.66 -1.59 -10.10
C THR A 253 -7.79 -2.79 -10.43
N PHE A 254 -7.63 -3.70 -9.47
CA PHE A 254 -7.02 -5.01 -9.72
C PHE A 254 -7.70 -6.11 -8.90
N ILE A 255 -7.44 -7.37 -9.26
CA ILE A 255 -7.94 -8.54 -8.55
C ILE A 255 -6.93 -8.99 -7.50
N MET A 256 -7.38 -9.14 -6.25
CA MET A 256 -6.50 -9.53 -5.14
C MET A 256 -5.94 -10.95 -5.35
N GLY A 257 -4.59 -11.05 -5.32
CA GLY A 257 -3.80 -12.24 -5.71
C GLY A 257 -3.69 -13.33 -4.63
N SER A 258 -2.53 -13.95 -4.41
CA SER A 258 -2.31 -14.98 -3.36
C SER A 258 -1.46 -14.50 -2.18
N THR A 259 -1.04 -13.23 -2.18
CA THR A 259 -0.35 -12.58 -1.06
C THR A 259 -0.91 -11.17 -0.82
N PRO A 260 -0.80 -10.63 0.42
CA PRO A 260 -0.95 -9.20 0.67
C PRO A 260 -0.04 -8.38 -0.25
N ILE A 261 -0.45 -7.15 -0.58
CA ILE A 261 0.27 -6.29 -1.53
C ILE A 261 0.66 -4.98 -0.85
N THR A 262 1.92 -4.61 -1.02
CA THR A 262 2.39 -3.25 -0.74
C THR A 262 2.49 -2.48 -2.04
N LEU A 263 1.82 -1.33 -2.11
CA LEU A 263 1.87 -0.39 -3.21
C LEU A 263 2.81 0.77 -2.85
N TYR A 264 3.83 0.97 -3.67
CA TYR A 264 4.87 1.99 -3.48
C TYR A 264 4.59 3.20 -4.34
N ALA A 265 4.63 4.41 -3.77
CA ALA A 265 4.42 5.63 -4.53
C ALA A 265 5.48 5.75 -5.65
N GLN A 266 5.03 6.10 -6.85
CA GLN A 266 5.89 6.51 -7.94
C GLN A 266 5.91 8.02 -8.02
N TRP A 267 7.11 8.55 -8.24
CA TRP A 267 7.38 9.97 -8.32
C TRP A 267 7.94 10.28 -9.70
N ARG A 268 7.46 11.36 -10.33
CA ARG A 268 8.04 11.90 -11.57
C ARG A 268 8.51 13.33 -11.33
N ASP A 269 9.51 13.77 -12.07
CA ASP A 269 10.00 15.15 -11.96
C ASP A 269 8.92 16.17 -12.34
N LEU A 270 8.95 17.35 -11.71
CA LEU A 270 8.15 18.48 -12.18
C LEU A 270 8.59 18.87 -13.60
N PRO A 271 7.67 18.92 -14.58
CA PRO A 271 8.03 19.27 -15.94
C PRO A 271 8.46 20.74 -16.02
N SER A 272 9.49 21.01 -16.81
CA SER A 272 9.85 22.36 -17.25
C SER A 272 9.36 22.52 -18.68
N ILE A 273 8.39 23.42 -18.89
CA ILE A 273 7.75 23.59 -20.20
C ILE A 273 8.53 24.64 -20.99
N THR A 274 9.26 24.21 -22.01
CA THR A 274 9.85 25.10 -23.01
C THR A 274 8.99 25.05 -24.26
N ILE A 275 8.33 26.16 -24.58
CA ILE A 275 7.40 26.23 -25.70
C ILE A 275 8.19 26.55 -26.97
N SER A 276 8.16 25.63 -27.92
CA SER A 276 8.75 25.76 -29.25
C SER A 276 7.76 25.45 -30.37
N SER A 277 6.63 24.81 -30.02
CA SER A 277 5.63 24.29 -30.94
C SER A 277 4.24 24.23 -30.28
N GLN A 278 3.18 24.04 -31.07
CA GLN A 278 1.84 23.81 -30.55
C GLN A 278 1.75 22.52 -29.72
N SER A 279 2.52 21.48 -30.08
CA SER A 279 2.57 20.22 -29.34
C SER A 279 3.06 20.36 -27.90
N ASP A 280 3.95 21.32 -27.63
CA ASP A 280 4.44 21.59 -26.27
C ASP A 280 3.32 22.13 -25.38
N ILE A 281 2.40 22.91 -25.96
CA ILE A 281 1.21 23.40 -25.27
C ILE A 281 0.24 22.25 -25.06
N ASP A 282 -0.12 21.54 -26.14
CA ASP A 282 -1.14 20.49 -26.14
C ASP A 282 -0.82 19.34 -25.19
N SER A 283 0.44 18.91 -25.14
CA SER A 283 0.89 17.84 -24.23
C SER A 283 0.88 18.21 -22.75
N ASN A 284 0.79 19.50 -22.41
CA ASN A 284 0.88 20.00 -21.04
C ASN A 284 -0.39 20.70 -20.54
N GLN A 285 -1.50 20.73 -21.30
CA GLN A 285 -2.73 21.44 -20.91
C GLN A 285 -3.40 20.92 -19.61
N ASN A 286 -3.08 19.68 -19.22
CA ASN A 286 -3.61 19.03 -18.02
C ASN A 286 -2.66 19.11 -16.82
N GLU A 287 -1.46 19.66 -16.98
CA GLU A 287 -0.56 19.84 -15.85
C GLU A 287 -1.14 20.89 -14.89
N THR A 288 -1.22 20.51 -13.61
CA THR A 288 -1.68 21.41 -12.54
C THR A 288 -0.52 22.06 -11.80
N TYR A 289 0.67 21.47 -11.88
CA TYR A 289 1.88 21.98 -11.25
C TYR A 289 3.11 21.69 -12.11
N VAL A 290 3.86 22.74 -12.46
CA VAL A 290 5.07 22.64 -13.29
C VAL A 290 6.23 23.37 -12.63
N LYS A 291 7.45 23.02 -13.02
CA LYS A 291 8.66 23.68 -12.52
C LYS A 291 8.77 25.09 -13.07
N SER A 292 8.67 25.25 -14.39
CA SER A 292 8.78 26.55 -15.06
C SER A 292 8.06 26.51 -16.40
N ILE A 293 7.76 27.70 -16.93
CA ILE A 293 7.26 27.87 -18.30
C ILE A 293 8.12 28.92 -19.00
N SER A 294 8.67 28.56 -20.15
CA SER A 294 9.46 29.46 -20.97
C SER A 294 8.97 29.47 -22.42
N PHE A 295 9.03 30.64 -23.06
CA PHE A 295 8.79 30.82 -24.48
C PHE A 295 9.82 31.82 -25.01
N SER A 296 10.71 31.38 -25.88
CA SER A 296 11.73 32.23 -26.49
C SER A 296 11.92 31.88 -27.96
N ASP A 297 11.13 32.43 -28.87
CA ASP A 297 11.32 32.13 -30.30
C ASP A 297 10.68 33.13 -31.29
N ASN A 298 11.18 33.04 -32.52
CA ASN A 298 10.70 33.61 -33.79
C ASN A 298 9.65 32.73 -34.51
N ASN A 299 9.18 31.63 -33.90
CA ASN A 299 8.27 30.68 -34.55
C ASN A 299 6.91 31.35 -34.83
N LEU A 300 6.65 31.68 -36.10
CA LEU A 300 5.51 32.48 -36.54
C LEU A 300 4.15 31.81 -36.30
N ASN A 301 4.05 30.53 -35.92
CA ASN A 301 2.76 29.83 -35.95
C ASN A 301 2.02 29.76 -34.60
N ILE A 302 2.63 30.15 -33.48
CA ILE A 302 1.95 30.12 -32.18
C ILE A 302 1.13 31.40 -32.01
N ALA A 303 -0.20 31.27 -32.07
CA ALA A 303 -1.11 32.40 -31.89
C ALA A 303 -1.49 32.62 -30.42
N SER A 304 -1.60 31.54 -29.66
CA SER A 304 -2.08 31.55 -28.27
C SER A 304 -1.36 30.52 -27.43
N ILE A 305 -1.00 30.89 -26.20
CA ILE A 305 -0.49 29.96 -25.18
C ILE A 305 -1.51 29.92 -24.05
N SER A 306 -2.02 28.73 -23.75
CA SER A 306 -3.04 28.52 -22.72
C SER A 306 -2.78 27.24 -21.92
N PHE A 307 -2.75 27.36 -20.59
CA PHE A 307 -2.71 26.22 -19.66
C PHE A 307 -3.88 26.36 -18.68
N PRO A 308 -5.08 25.85 -19.05
CA PRO A 308 -6.33 26.14 -18.32
C PRO A 308 -6.44 25.45 -16.95
N ASN A 309 -5.62 24.42 -16.70
CA ASN A 309 -5.61 23.65 -15.46
C ASN A 309 -4.41 23.95 -14.57
N LEU A 310 -3.48 24.80 -15.01
CA LEU A 310 -2.28 25.09 -14.26
C LEU A 310 -2.59 25.93 -13.03
N GLU A 311 -2.32 25.40 -11.86
CA GLU A 311 -2.60 26.04 -10.57
C GLU A 311 -1.35 26.65 -9.94
N LYS A 312 -0.18 26.02 -10.16
CA LYS A 312 1.09 26.41 -9.56
C LYS A 312 2.25 26.34 -10.54
N VAL A 313 3.20 27.24 -10.37
CA VAL A 313 4.54 27.18 -10.98
C VAL A 313 5.57 27.26 -9.87
N ARG A 314 6.55 26.36 -9.84
CA ARG A 314 7.56 26.35 -8.78
C ARG A 314 8.45 27.58 -8.92
N ASP A 315 9.06 27.72 -10.09
CA ASP A 315 10.07 28.71 -10.37
C ASP A 315 9.43 29.89 -11.11
N SER A 316 9.71 30.05 -12.41
CA SER A 316 9.40 31.27 -13.17
C SER A 316 8.56 31.01 -14.42
N ILE A 317 7.91 32.09 -14.86
CA ILE A 317 7.23 32.23 -16.15
C ILE A 317 8.01 33.27 -16.96
N GLN A 318 8.60 32.86 -18.10
CA GLN A 318 9.43 33.74 -18.91
C GLN A 318 9.07 33.67 -20.40
N PHE A 319 8.56 34.78 -20.94
CA PHE A 319 8.11 34.89 -22.32
C PHE A 319 8.86 36.03 -23.00
N THR A 320 9.67 35.71 -24.00
CA THR A 320 10.45 36.66 -24.80
C THR A 320 10.21 36.34 -26.27
N SER A 321 9.35 37.11 -26.94
CA SER A 321 8.94 36.77 -28.30
C SER A 321 8.83 37.97 -29.23
N SER A 322 9.46 37.84 -30.40
CA SER A 322 9.32 38.68 -31.59
C SER A 322 8.25 38.15 -32.56
N ASN A 323 7.55 37.07 -32.22
CA ASN A 323 6.52 36.46 -33.08
C ASN A 323 5.32 37.42 -33.25
N SER A 324 5.03 37.80 -34.49
CA SER A 324 3.92 38.70 -34.84
C SER A 324 2.52 38.09 -34.64
N ASN A 325 2.42 36.77 -34.54
CA ASN A 325 1.17 36.04 -34.38
C ASN A 325 0.82 35.74 -32.93
N PHE A 326 1.76 35.80 -31.97
CA PHE A 326 1.48 35.51 -30.56
C PHE A 326 0.60 36.60 -29.93
N LYS A 327 -0.72 36.35 -29.85
CA LYS A 327 -1.74 37.33 -29.42
C LYS A 327 -2.19 37.15 -27.98
N THR A 328 -2.24 35.92 -27.45
CA THR A 328 -2.85 35.69 -26.14
C THR A 328 -2.04 34.75 -25.25
N LEU A 329 -1.88 35.12 -23.99
CA LEU A 329 -1.39 34.26 -22.91
C LEU A 329 -2.49 34.08 -21.87
N SER A 330 -2.89 32.83 -21.55
CA SER A 330 -3.94 32.57 -20.56
C SER A 330 -3.58 31.45 -19.59
N LEU A 331 -3.43 31.81 -18.31
CA LEU A 331 -3.21 30.89 -17.18
C LEU A 331 -4.25 31.17 -16.09
N PRO A 332 -5.55 30.94 -16.38
CA PRO A 332 -6.65 31.50 -15.59
C PRO A 332 -6.77 30.89 -14.19
N LYS A 333 -6.22 29.69 -13.96
CA LYS A 333 -6.23 29.01 -12.64
C LYS A 333 -4.93 29.16 -11.86
N LEU A 334 -3.91 29.80 -12.43
CA LEU A 334 -2.61 29.93 -11.78
C LEU A 334 -2.76 30.83 -10.55
N THR A 335 -2.59 30.28 -9.34
CA THR A 335 -2.77 31.03 -8.10
C THR A 335 -1.46 31.57 -7.53
N THR A 336 -0.32 30.89 -7.76
CA THR A 336 0.96 31.31 -7.17
C THR A 336 2.16 30.82 -7.97
N LEU A 337 3.25 31.59 -7.89
CA LEU A 337 4.61 31.09 -8.08
C LEU A 337 5.20 30.74 -6.69
N GLU A 338 6.04 29.71 -6.59
CA GLU A 338 6.67 29.37 -5.29
C GLU A 338 7.99 30.10 -5.04
N PHE A 339 8.71 30.49 -6.09
CA PHE A 339 10.01 31.16 -5.96
C PHE A 339 10.35 32.20 -7.00
N GLY A 340 9.84 32.08 -8.22
CA GLY A 340 10.39 32.87 -9.32
C GLY A 340 9.59 34.13 -9.62
N PHE A 341 9.69 34.50 -10.88
CA PHE A 341 9.20 35.75 -11.42
C PHE A 341 8.31 35.52 -12.63
N VAL A 342 7.59 36.58 -13.00
CA VAL A 342 6.90 36.69 -14.28
C VAL A 342 7.65 37.71 -15.12
N TYR A 343 8.17 37.30 -16.27
CA TYR A 343 8.86 38.17 -17.23
C TYR A 343 8.23 37.99 -18.61
N ILE A 344 7.69 39.06 -19.21
CA ILE A 344 7.00 39.01 -20.50
C ILE A 344 7.40 40.20 -21.37
N THR A 345 7.90 39.88 -22.56
CA THR A 345 8.18 40.83 -23.64
C THR A 345 7.71 40.27 -24.98
N SER A 346 6.67 40.87 -25.55
CA SER A 346 6.18 40.54 -26.88
C SER A 346 5.39 41.67 -27.53
N THR A 347 5.82 42.11 -28.71
CA THR A 347 5.20 43.23 -29.43
C THR A 347 3.81 42.93 -29.97
N ALA A 348 3.46 41.65 -30.17
CA ALA A 348 2.21 41.22 -30.78
C ALA A 348 1.10 40.83 -29.79
N LEU A 349 1.47 40.60 -28.52
CA LEU A 349 0.60 40.13 -27.46
C LEU A 349 -0.46 41.18 -27.14
N THR A 350 -1.74 40.82 -27.25
CA THR A 350 -2.88 41.71 -27.03
C THR A 350 -3.59 41.48 -25.70
N SER A 351 -3.54 40.24 -25.18
CA SER A 351 -4.10 39.89 -23.87
C SER A 351 -3.20 38.97 -23.03
N ILE A 352 -3.18 39.24 -21.72
CA ILE A 352 -2.57 38.39 -20.69
C ILE A 352 -3.62 38.12 -19.61
N ASP A 353 -3.98 36.87 -19.41
CA ASP A 353 -4.86 36.42 -18.33
C ASP A 353 -4.08 35.66 -17.25
N LEU A 354 -3.83 36.35 -16.14
CA LEU A 354 -3.28 35.82 -14.88
C LEU A 354 -4.25 36.17 -13.73
N SER A 355 -5.55 36.15 -14.01
CA SER A 355 -6.59 36.70 -13.13
C SER A 355 -6.66 36.08 -11.73
N SER A 356 -6.26 34.82 -11.57
CA SER A 356 -6.24 34.10 -10.27
C SER A 356 -4.93 34.22 -9.51
N LEU A 357 -3.88 34.82 -10.10
CA LEU A 357 -2.55 34.86 -9.51
C LEU A 357 -2.54 35.80 -8.30
N THR A 358 -2.29 35.27 -7.10
CA THR A 358 -2.32 36.04 -5.85
C THR A 358 -0.94 36.49 -5.39
N THR A 359 0.09 35.68 -5.64
CA THR A 359 1.43 35.93 -5.09
C THR A 359 2.51 35.64 -6.13
N ILE A 360 3.45 36.58 -6.25
CA ILE A 360 4.67 36.42 -7.05
C ILE A 360 5.86 36.69 -6.13
N PRO A 361 6.68 35.68 -5.80
CA PRO A 361 7.76 35.83 -4.83
C PRO A 361 8.85 36.81 -5.27
N GLU A 362 9.19 36.88 -6.56
CA GLU A 362 10.15 37.86 -7.04
C GLU A 362 9.47 39.06 -7.68
N TYR A 363 9.49 39.17 -8.99
CA TYR A 363 9.08 40.37 -9.69
C TYR A 363 8.10 40.08 -10.82
N VAL A 364 7.40 41.13 -11.24
CA VAL A 364 6.60 41.16 -12.46
C VAL A 364 7.22 42.16 -13.41
N TYR A 365 7.70 41.69 -14.56
CA TYR A 365 8.35 42.52 -15.56
C TYR A 365 7.59 42.40 -16.88
N LEU A 366 6.87 43.44 -17.27
CA LEU A 366 6.15 43.52 -18.56
C LEU A 366 6.77 44.64 -19.39
N THR A 367 7.56 44.27 -20.39
CA THR A 367 8.35 45.22 -21.19
C THR A 367 8.08 45.11 -22.67
N GLY A 368 7.90 46.25 -23.34
CA GLY A 368 7.79 46.30 -24.80
C GLY A 368 6.57 45.57 -25.37
N ASN A 369 5.52 45.33 -24.58
CA ASN A 369 4.28 44.72 -25.07
C ASN A 369 3.39 45.79 -25.72
N THR A 370 3.83 46.31 -26.87
CA THR A 370 3.24 47.49 -27.51
C THR A 370 1.81 47.32 -27.99
N SER A 371 1.36 46.08 -28.25
CA SER A 371 -0.01 45.73 -28.64
C SER A 371 -0.92 45.31 -27.48
N LEU A 372 -0.40 45.25 -26.24
CA LEU A 372 -1.12 44.74 -25.09
C LEU A 372 -2.24 45.71 -24.69
N THR A 373 -3.49 45.26 -24.78
CA THR A 373 -4.67 46.08 -24.43
C THR A 373 -5.37 45.57 -23.17
N GLU A 374 -5.26 44.26 -22.90
CA GLU A 374 -5.86 43.61 -21.73
C GLU A 374 -4.79 42.90 -20.90
N LEU A 375 -4.68 43.30 -19.64
CA LEU A 375 -3.86 42.62 -18.63
C LEU A 375 -4.77 42.28 -17.46
N LYS A 376 -4.81 41.02 -17.02
CA LYS A 376 -5.56 40.60 -15.84
C LYS A 376 -4.59 40.11 -14.77
N LEU A 377 -4.44 40.91 -13.73
CA LEU A 377 -3.73 40.59 -12.48
C LEU A 377 -4.66 40.91 -11.30
N THR A 378 -5.96 40.62 -11.48
CA THR A 378 -7.03 41.18 -10.66
C THR A 378 -7.01 40.68 -9.23
N SER A 379 -6.49 39.47 -9.01
CA SER A 379 -6.36 38.85 -7.68
C SER A 379 -4.96 39.01 -7.08
N LEU A 380 -4.04 39.72 -7.74
CA LEU A 380 -2.66 39.85 -7.28
C LEU A 380 -2.60 40.64 -5.98
N GLN A 381 -2.13 40.00 -4.92
CA GLN A 381 -2.06 40.55 -3.57
C GLN A 381 -0.66 41.01 -3.20
N LYS A 382 0.36 40.23 -3.59
CA LYS A 382 1.74 40.43 -3.14
C LYS A 382 2.75 40.17 -4.25
N VAL A 383 3.72 41.07 -4.39
CA VAL A 383 4.93 40.89 -5.21
C VAL A 383 6.15 41.09 -4.32
N GLY A 384 7.07 40.13 -4.25
CA GLY A 384 8.12 40.17 -3.24
C GLY A 384 9.28 41.12 -3.52
N LYS A 385 9.56 41.47 -4.79
CA LYS A 385 10.60 42.44 -5.17
C LYS A 385 10.00 43.67 -5.85
N TYR A 386 9.64 43.62 -7.13
CA TYR A 386 9.20 44.82 -7.84
C TYR A 386 8.21 44.54 -8.96
N ILE A 387 7.42 45.56 -9.31
CA ILE A 387 6.57 45.57 -10.50
C ILE A 387 7.18 46.57 -11.48
N TYR A 388 7.49 46.12 -12.70
CA TYR A 388 8.14 46.92 -13.72
C TYR A 388 7.38 46.82 -15.05
N PHE A 389 6.55 47.82 -15.35
CA PHE A 389 5.80 47.88 -16.62
C PHE A 389 6.36 49.02 -17.47
N THR A 390 7.01 48.67 -18.58
CA THR A 390 7.65 49.63 -19.47
C THR A 390 7.27 49.42 -20.92
N GLY A 391 6.97 50.51 -21.64
CA GLY A 391 6.75 50.44 -23.09
C GLY A 391 5.53 49.61 -23.53
N ASN A 392 4.52 49.43 -22.67
CA ASN A 392 3.25 48.78 -23.02
C ASN A 392 2.28 49.84 -23.55
N THR A 393 2.56 50.38 -24.75
CA THR A 393 1.97 51.62 -25.26
C THR A 393 0.47 51.57 -25.49
N ALA A 394 -0.11 50.40 -25.78
CA ALA A 394 -1.55 50.22 -25.99
C ALA A 394 -2.33 49.88 -24.69
N LEU A 395 -1.63 49.68 -23.57
CA LEU A 395 -2.26 49.26 -22.32
C LEU A 395 -3.01 50.44 -21.71
N THR A 396 -4.32 50.30 -21.52
CA THR A 396 -5.18 51.36 -20.96
C THR A 396 -5.44 51.22 -19.47
N GLN A 397 -5.33 50.00 -18.93
CA GLN A 397 -5.53 49.67 -17.52
C GLN A 397 -4.43 48.74 -17.01
N LEU A 398 -4.06 48.85 -15.73
CA LEU A 398 -2.98 48.05 -15.14
C LEU A 398 -3.32 46.58 -14.89
N GLY A 399 -4.60 46.21 -14.97
CA GLY A 399 -5.05 44.87 -14.59
C GLY A 399 -4.97 44.55 -13.10
N LEU A 400 -4.45 45.48 -12.29
CA LEU A 400 -4.35 45.41 -10.84
C LEU A 400 -5.60 46.01 -10.21
N THR A 401 -5.96 45.50 -9.03
CA THR A 401 -7.09 46.01 -8.22
C THR A 401 -6.60 46.36 -6.81
N SER A 402 -7.49 46.83 -5.94
CA SER A 402 -7.23 46.99 -4.50
C SER A 402 -6.85 45.69 -3.78
N ALA A 403 -6.88 44.53 -4.46
CA ALA A 403 -6.30 43.29 -3.94
C ALA A 403 -4.80 43.42 -3.67
N LEU A 404 -4.06 44.23 -4.45
CA LEU A 404 -2.62 44.42 -4.27
C LEU A 404 -2.36 45.23 -3.00
N THR A 405 -1.72 44.59 -2.01
CA THR A 405 -1.48 45.18 -0.68
C THR A 405 -0.01 45.45 -0.40
N SER A 406 0.92 44.73 -1.05
CA SER A 406 2.36 44.94 -0.84
C SER A 406 3.22 44.64 -2.07
N VAL A 407 4.24 45.47 -2.28
CA VAL A 407 5.32 45.23 -3.25
C VAL A 407 6.67 45.42 -2.55
N GLY A 408 7.50 44.38 -2.54
CA GLY A 408 8.75 44.35 -1.80
C GLY A 408 8.66 43.53 -0.51
N TYR A 409 9.80 43.09 0.00
CA TYR A 409 9.88 42.38 1.28
C TYR A 409 9.91 43.34 2.48
N ASN A 410 9.27 42.98 3.59
CA ASN A 410 9.23 43.79 4.81
C ASN A 410 10.50 43.64 5.68
N TYR A 411 11.68 43.92 5.14
CA TYR A 411 12.93 44.04 5.92
C TYR A 411 13.86 45.12 5.33
N SER A 412 14.73 45.68 6.17
CA SER A 412 15.63 46.78 5.78
C SER A 412 16.55 46.39 4.62
N GLY A 413 16.62 47.23 3.58
CA GLY A 413 17.47 47.02 2.40
C GLY A 413 16.85 46.16 1.29
N SER A 414 15.56 45.80 1.39
CA SER A 414 14.85 45.07 0.34
C SER A 414 14.46 45.96 -0.85
N GLU A 415 14.53 45.38 -2.06
CA GLU A 415 13.94 45.96 -3.25
C GLU A 415 12.40 45.89 -3.17
N GLY A 416 11.73 46.94 -3.64
CA GLY A 416 10.30 47.13 -3.37
C GLY A 416 9.74 48.34 -4.08
N TYR A 417 9.71 48.36 -5.40
CA TYR A 417 9.22 49.50 -6.17
C TYR A 417 8.21 49.10 -7.23
N VAL A 418 7.33 50.05 -7.56
CA VAL A 418 6.45 49.98 -8.73
C VAL A 418 6.92 51.03 -9.71
N TYR A 419 7.32 50.58 -10.90
CA TYR A 419 7.86 51.45 -11.93
C TYR A 419 7.05 51.32 -13.21
N LEU A 420 6.35 52.40 -13.55
CA LEU A 420 5.52 52.52 -14.75
C LEU A 420 6.10 53.63 -15.64
N THR A 421 6.66 53.27 -16.79
CA THR A 421 7.25 54.24 -17.73
C THR A 421 6.92 53.90 -19.18
N GLY A 422 6.74 54.90 -20.05
CA GLY A 422 6.51 54.67 -21.48
C GLY A 422 5.23 53.90 -21.84
N ASN A 423 4.27 53.77 -20.91
CA ASN A 423 2.95 53.21 -21.17
C ASN A 423 2.00 54.36 -21.55
N THR A 424 2.10 54.84 -22.78
CA THR A 424 1.52 56.13 -23.22
C THR A 424 -0.01 56.20 -23.17
N SER A 425 -0.71 55.09 -23.32
CA SER A 425 -2.18 55.02 -23.25
C SER A 425 -2.72 54.67 -21.86
N LEU A 426 -1.84 54.45 -20.89
CA LEU A 426 -2.21 53.96 -19.57
C LEU A 426 -2.83 55.08 -18.74
N CYS A 427 -4.08 54.88 -18.32
CA CYS A 427 -4.72 55.74 -17.34
C CYS A 427 -4.78 55.02 -15.99
N VAL A 428 -4.24 55.65 -14.94
CA VAL A 428 -3.96 55.04 -13.62
C VAL A 428 -4.86 55.51 -12.45
N PRO A 429 -6.08 56.07 -12.62
CA PRO A 429 -6.81 56.67 -11.52
C PRO A 429 -7.47 55.65 -10.58
N SER A 430 -7.49 54.35 -10.93
CA SER A 430 -8.27 53.31 -10.23
C SER A 430 -7.55 52.61 -9.07
N LEU A 431 -6.23 52.79 -8.90
CA LEU A 431 -5.47 52.12 -7.84
C LEU A 431 -5.11 53.10 -6.73
N ASN A 432 -5.51 52.80 -5.49
CA ASN A 432 -5.08 53.58 -4.33
C ASN A 432 -3.62 53.27 -4.01
N TRP A 433 -2.69 54.00 -4.64
CA TRP A 433 -1.26 53.81 -4.44
C TRP A 433 -0.80 53.96 -2.99
N SER A 434 -1.50 54.75 -2.19
CA SER A 434 -1.20 54.92 -0.76
C SER A 434 -1.55 53.70 0.09
N SER A 435 -2.42 52.80 -0.39
CA SER A 435 -2.76 51.56 0.32
C SER A 435 -1.80 50.41 0.04
N ILE A 436 -0.86 50.59 -0.90
CA ILE A 436 0.15 49.56 -1.23
C ILE A 436 1.39 49.80 -0.38
N THR A 437 1.73 48.83 0.45
CA THR A 437 2.93 48.89 1.28
C THR A 437 4.18 48.62 0.43
N VAL A 438 5.15 49.53 0.49
CA VAL A 438 6.50 49.37 -0.08
C VAL A 438 7.55 49.62 1.01
N PRO A 439 8.75 48.99 0.95
CA PRO A 439 9.84 49.24 1.89
C PRO A 439 10.23 50.72 1.96
N VAL A 440 10.64 51.16 3.15
CA VAL A 440 11.02 52.57 3.42
C VAL A 440 12.14 53.01 2.49
N GLY A 441 11.92 54.11 1.76
CA GLY A 441 12.87 54.68 0.79
C GLY A 441 12.61 54.28 -0.67
N ASN A 442 11.75 53.30 -0.92
CA ASN A 442 11.38 52.90 -2.27
C ASN A 442 10.21 53.74 -2.81
N LYS A 443 10.09 53.79 -4.15
CA LYS A 443 9.17 54.69 -4.84
C LYS A 443 8.12 53.93 -5.64
N ILE A 444 6.91 54.46 -5.62
CA ILE A 444 5.90 54.23 -6.65
C ILE A 444 6.09 55.34 -7.67
N THR A 445 6.58 55.01 -8.86
CA THR A 445 6.83 55.98 -9.94
C THR A 445 5.87 55.72 -11.09
N ASN A 446 5.11 56.74 -11.46
CA ASN A 446 4.26 56.75 -12.64
C ASN A 446 4.69 57.90 -13.56
N ASN A 447 5.61 57.61 -14.49
CA ASN A 447 6.14 58.57 -15.47
C ASN A 447 5.47 58.38 -16.84
N ASN A 448 4.16 58.12 -16.87
CA ASN A 448 3.42 57.96 -18.11
C ASN A 448 2.86 59.32 -18.56
N ASN A 449 3.12 59.70 -19.81
CA ASN A 449 2.72 60.98 -20.41
C ASN A 449 1.22 61.09 -20.75
N GLY A 450 0.39 60.13 -20.33
CA GLY A 450 -1.05 60.13 -20.59
C GLY A 450 -1.79 61.03 -19.60
N THR A 451 -2.32 62.16 -20.07
CA THR A 451 -3.33 62.92 -19.33
C THR A 451 -4.59 62.07 -19.24
N CYS A 452 -4.95 61.61 -18.04
CA CYS A 452 -6.27 61.02 -17.81
C CYS A 452 -7.35 62.09 -18.03
N PRO A 453 -8.38 61.84 -18.86
CA PRO A 453 -9.54 62.72 -18.97
C PRO A 453 -10.36 62.79 -17.67
#